data_AF-A0A0D7KHX5-F1
#
_entry.id   AF-A0A0D7KHX5-F1
#
_cell.length_a   1.000
_cell.length_b   1.000
_cell.length_c   1.000
_cell.angle_alpha   90.00
_cell.angle_beta   90.00
_cell.angle_gamma   90.00
#
_symmetry.space_group_name_H-M   'P 1'
#
loop_
_entity.id
_entity.type
_entity.pdbx_description
1 polymer ?
#
loop_
_entity_poly.entity_id
_entity_poly.type
_entity_poly.pdbx_seq_one_letter_code
_entity_poly.pdbx_strand_id
1 'polypeptide(L)'
;MSIGYENIQIHPYELVKLEQLTLTKKINEHTRLYFTGIIPEELRDSYVEKTEKNTVIQVSQRDESGESKPLFSGIALTVEVRVERDVYYLMVEAISHTYRMDIQQRTRSFQYTKMTIPQMLEIVGKDYEGLDVIDGATGGEPIGRIAIQYQETDWAFLRRMASHYHTSLMPVARFDSPKFYFGIEDSPAQVVLDHTRYTVRKQMLPFRYFQENEQVKVGENDFIVYEVETDEVLDLGARLAFKGHSLFVIEAYTEMRQGLLLHQYVLTSYKGLRQKRYYQDKLAGASLGGVVVDVRQDQVRIHLDCDEKQAVEQAHWFTYSAVYSGGGHTGWYVMPEKGDPVSLYFPGSREEDGVAGSAVRRAGRGNGHNKFSNPQMKIWRTPHGKEIRLGPDELVVTGKDGSIFIKLDDKEGIHIVSSKQVSISAGGNLSLSAGKKMSLSAGSELRMDCKGSHIQLSGSADMKGSEVKSN
;
A
#
# COMPACT_ATOMS: atom_id res chain seq x y z
N MET A 1 3.95 37.18 32.82
CA MET A 1 4.97 38.24 32.61
C MET A 1 5.66 37.84 31.33
N SER A 2 5.69 38.72 30.33
CA SER A 2 6.21 38.35 29.00
C SER A 2 7.71 38.10 29.06
N ILE A 3 8.15 36.91 28.64
CA ILE A 3 9.56 36.51 28.63
C ILE A 3 10.27 37.19 27.45
N GLY A 4 11.39 37.86 27.73
CA GLY A 4 12.22 38.53 26.73
C GLY A 4 13.14 37.57 25.97
N TYR A 5 13.57 38.00 24.78
CA TYR A 5 14.38 37.22 23.84
C TYR A 5 15.72 36.73 24.41
N GLU A 6 16.26 37.40 25.44
CA GLU A 6 17.50 37.01 26.13
C GLU A 6 17.44 35.62 26.77
N ASN A 7 16.23 35.05 26.92
CA ASN A 7 16.02 33.73 27.48
C ASN A 7 15.94 32.61 26.42
N ILE A 8 16.07 32.94 25.13
CA ILE A 8 16.10 31.96 24.05
C ILE A 8 17.53 31.53 23.76
N GLN A 9 17.74 30.22 23.73
CA GLN A 9 19.01 29.62 23.38
C GLN A 9 18.86 28.85 22.07
N ILE A 10 19.76 29.11 21.12
CA ILE A 10 19.79 28.45 19.82
C ILE A 10 21.11 27.73 19.68
N HIS A 11 21.07 26.42 19.38
CA HIS A 11 22.23 25.63 19.01
C HIS A 11 22.14 25.20 17.55
N PRO A 12 23.26 25.12 16.80
CA PRO A 12 24.65 25.34 17.23
C PRO A 12 25.10 26.81 17.13
N TYR A 13 24.21 27.73 16.78
CA TYR A 13 24.57 29.13 16.51
C TYR A 13 24.66 29.95 17.80
N GLU A 14 25.88 30.09 18.29
CA GLU A 14 26.18 30.96 19.43
C GLU A 14 26.22 32.44 19.02
N LEU A 15 25.98 33.34 19.96
CA LEU A 15 26.14 34.79 19.76
C LEU A 15 25.24 35.42 18.68
N VAL A 16 24.07 34.83 18.42
CA VAL A 16 23.06 35.42 17.53
C VAL A 16 22.22 36.43 18.31
N LYS A 17 22.24 37.70 17.91
CA LYS A 17 21.27 38.70 18.39
C LYS A 17 19.97 38.53 17.62
N LEU A 18 19.04 37.77 18.19
CA LEU A 18 17.76 37.41 17.59
C LEU A 18 16.93 38.66 17.26
N GLU A 19 16.42 38.74 16.03
CA GLU A 19 15.53 39.81 15.57
C GLU A 19 14.12 39.33 15.26
N GLN A 20 13.99 38.11 14.73
CA GLN A 20 12.70 37.44 14.54
C GLN A 20 12.86 35.95 14.82
N LEU A 21 11.81 35.35 15.35
CA LEU A 21 11.68 33.90 15.50
C LEU A 21 10.23 33.53 15.29
N THR A 22 10.02 32.47 14.55
CA THR A 22 8.71 31.87 14.29
C THR A 22 8.83 30.36 14.43
N LEU A 23 8.00 29.76 15.27
CA LEU A 23 7.92 28.31 15.44
C LEU A 23 6.47 27.89 15.28
N THR A 24 6.21 27.05 14.28
CA THR A 24 4.87 26.56 13.96
C THR A 24 4.81 25.06 14.16
N LYS A 25 3.96 24.61 15.08
CA LYS A 25 3.61 23.22 15.31
C LYS A 25 2.15 23.01 14.87
N LYS A 26 1.87 21.96 14.11
CA LYS A 26 0.51 21.63 13.69
C LYS A 26 0.35 20.11 13.53
N ILE A 27 -0.81 19.59 13.91
CA ILE A 27 -1.16 18.18 13.65
C ILE A 27 -1.01 17.83 12.17
N ASN A 28 -0.59 16.61 11.85
CA ASN A 28 -0.35 16.09 10.50
C ASN A 28 0.76 16.76 9.68
N GLU A 29 1.37 17.82 10.21
CA GLU A 29 2.45 18.56 9.56
C GLU A 29 3.76 18.37 10.31
N HIS A 30 4.88 18.79 9.74
CA HIS A 30 6.15 18.86 10.45
C HIS A 30 6.30 20.21 11.14
N THR A 31 6.89 20.22 12.33
CA THR A 31 7.16 21.48 13.03
C THR A 31 8.23 22.25 12.27
N ARG A 32 7.97 23.52 11.99
CA ARG A 32 8.89 24.42 11.28
C ARG A 32 9.37 25.53 12.19
N LEU A 33 10.65 25.80 12.12
CA LEU A 33 11.32 26.91 12.76
C LEU A 33 11.87 27.84 11.68
N TYR A 34 11.66 29.12 11.86
CA TYR A 34 12.36 30.17 11.14
C TYR A 34 12.90 31.18 12.15
N PHE A 35 14.13 31.64 11.97
CA PHE A 35 14.62 32.79 12.72
C PHE A 35 15.63 33.61 11.91
N THR A 36 15.75 34.88 12.28
CA THR A 36 16.77 35.78 11.79
C THR A 36 17.44 36.50 12.95
N GLY A 37 18.73 36.79 12.83
CA GLY A 37 19.45 37.56 13.81
C GLY A 37 20.80 38.06 13.31
N ILE A 38 21.36 39.00 14.05
CA ILE A 38 22.66 39.60 13.73
C ILE A 38 23.76 38.71 14.31
N ILE A 39 24.78 38.43 13.50
CA ILE A 39 25.97 37.67 13.90
C ILE A 39 27.24 38.55 13.80
N PRO A 40 28.28 38.25 14.59
CA PRO A 40 29.61 38.82 14.39
C PRO A 40 30.17 38.51 13.00
N GLU A 41 30.90 39.46 12.41
CA GLU A 41 31.57 39.32 11.10
C GLU A 41 32.44 38.06 11.02
N GLU A 42 33.15 37.74 12.11
CA GLU A 42 34.06 36.59 12.22
C GLU A 42 33.37 35.24 12.00
N LEU A 43 32.05 35.16 12.21
CA LEU A 43 31.28 33.91 12.14
C LEU A 43 30.57 33.70 10.81
N ARG A 44 30.60 34.69 9.90
CA ARG A 44 29.79 34.75 8.67
C ARG A 44 29.91 33.50 7.79
N ASP A 45 31.14 33.10 7.46
CA ASP A 45 31.41 31.99 6.53
C ASP A 45 31.32 30.68 7.31
N SER A 46 31.69 30.70 8.60
CA SER A 46 31.73 29.52 9.45
C SER A 46 30.37 28.88 9.68
N TYR A 47 29.29 29.67 9.78
CA TYR A 47 27.94 29.13 10.00
C TYR A 47 27.33 28.53 8.75
N VAL A 48 27.66 29.05 7.57
CA VAL A 48 27.23 28.45 6.30
C VAL A 48 28.07 27.19 6.02
N GLU A 49 29.40 27.28 6.13
CA GLU A 49 30.31 26.18 5.79
C GLU A 49 30.22 24.97 6.74
N LYS A 50 29.95 25.18 8.03
CA LYS A 50 29.82 24.10 9.03
C LYS A 50 28.42 23.48 9.08
N THR A 51 27.45 24.05 8.38
CA THR A 51 26.10 23.45 8.32
C THR A 51 26.11 22.34 7.30
N GLU A 52 26.04 21.11 7.79
CA GLU A 52 25.92 19.90 6.99
C GLU A 52 24.46 19.44 6.92
N LYS A 53 24.19 18.45 6.06
CA LYS A 53 22.87 17.84 5.86
C LYS A 53 22.15 17.44 7.17
N ASN A 54 22.91 17.04 8.19
CA ASN A 54 22.36 16.53 9.45
C ASN A 54 22.59 17.49 10.63
N THR A 55 22.99 18.74 10.39
CA THR A 55 23.19 19.73 11.46
C THR A 55 21.89 19.90 12.23
N VAL A 56 21.95 19.59 13.53
CA VAL A 56 20.80 19.65 14.42
C VAL A 56 20.64 21.08 14.92
N ILE A 57 19.46 21.65 14.70
CA ILE A 57 19.07 22.96 15.21
C ILE A 57 18.18 22.75 16.42
N GLN A 58 18.57 23.32 17.56
CA GLN A 58 17.79 23.26 18.79
C GLN A 58 17.45 24.66 19.28
N VAL A 59 16.22 24.83 19.76
CA VAL A 59 15.76 26.05 20.42
C VAL A 59 15.20 25.67 21.78
N SER A 60 15.69 26.33 22.83
CA SER A 60 15.13 26.23 24.18
C SER A 60 14.85 27.60 24.77
N GLN A 61 13.93 27.63 25.72
CA GLN A 61 13.54 28.82 26.47
C GLN A 61 13.87 28.59 27.94
N ARG A 62 14.60 29.53 28.54
CA ARG A 62 14.79 29.56 29.99
C ARG A 62 13.58 30.19 30.67
N ASP A 63 13.09 29.54 31.72
CA ASP A 63 12.09 30.14 32.60
C ASP A 63 12.72 31.02 33.69
N GLU A 64 11.87 31.65 34.52
CA GLU A 64 12.30 32.54 35.61
C GLU A 64 13.20 31.86 36.66
N SER A 65 13.14 30.52 36.75
CA SER A 65 14.00 29.72 37.65
C SER A 65 15.36 29.37 37.02
N GLY A 66 15.56 29.69 35.74
CA GLY A 66 16.74 29.36 34.96
C GLY A 66 16.68 27.95 34.35
N GLU A 67 15.59 27.21 34.51
CA GLU A 67 15.40 25.90 33.91
C GLU A 67 15.17 26.06 32.39
N SER A 68 15.91 25.27 31.59
CA SER A 68 15.83 25.33 30.12
C SER A 68 14.78 24.35 29.60
N LYS A 69 13.68 24.88 29.07
CA LYS A 69 12.62 24.10 28.43
C LYS A 69 12.84 24.00 26.91
N PRO A 70 12.98 22.80 26.32
CA PRO A 70 13.17 22.65 24.89
C PRO A 70 11.89 22.98 24.13
N LEU A 71 12.00 23.85 23.11
CA LEU A 71 10.89 24.25 22.24
C LEU A 71 10.92 23.53 20.89
N PHE A 72 12.13 23.30 20.36
CA PHE A 72 12.36 22.75 19.04
C PHE A 72 13.69 21.97 18.96
N SER A 73 13.69 20.89 18.18
CA SER A 73 14.84 20.13 17.70
C SER A 73 14.52 19.62 16.30
N GLY A 74 15.40 19.89 15.35
CA GLY A 74 15.21 19.54 13.95
C GLY A 74 16.48 19.64 13.14
N ILE A 75 16.35 19.52 11.83
CA ILE A 75 17.45 19.67 10.88
C ILE A 75 17.31 20.99 10.12
N ALA A 76 18.45 21.60 9.77
CA ALA A 76 18.46 22.78 8.91
C ALA A 76 17.96 22.42 7.50
N LEU A 77 17.08 23.27 6.95
CA LEU A 77 16.67 23.25 5.56
C LEU A 77 17.45 24.27 4.75
N THR A 78 17.55 25.49 5.28
CA THR A 78 18.22 26.62 4.63
C THR A 78 18.97 27.40 5.70
N VAL A 79 20.21 27.77 5.39
CA VAL A 79 21.04 28.67 6.20
C VAL A 79 21.62 29.70 5.25
N GLU A 80 21.30 30.96 5.47
CA GLU A 80 21.70 32.08 4.62
C GLU A 80 22.33 33.17 5.47
N VAL A 81 23.39 33.78 4.95
CA VAL A 81 23.96 35.00 5.53
C VAL A 81 23.81 36.14 4.53
N ARG A 82 23.13 37.20 4.95
CA ARG A 82 22.91 38.42 4.16
C ARG A 82 23.69 39.57 4.78
N VAL A 83 24.41 40.32 3.94
CA VAL A 83 25.22 41.47 4.38
C VAL A 83 24.59 42.76 3.89
N GLU A 84 24.24 43.65 4.81
CA GLU A 84 23.70 44.98 4.49
C GLU A 84 24.42 46.05 5.31
N ARG A 85 25.12 46.98 4.65
CA ARG A 85 25.84 48.10 5.30
C ARG A 85 26.75 47.63 6.45
N ASP A 86 27.54 46.59 6.19
CA ASP A 86 28.46 45.95 7.15
C ASP A 86 27.79 45.28 8.37
N VAL A 87 26.47 45.04 8.29
CA VAL A 87 25.74 44.21 9.25
C VAL A 87 25.45 42.83 8.63
N TYR A 88 25.77 41.78 9.38
CA TYR A 88 25.66 40.39 8.96
C TYR A 88 24.41 39.75 9.59
N TYR A 89 23.46 39.37 8.74
CA TYR A 89 22.19 38.74 9.15
C TYR A 89 22.22 37.26 8.83
N LEU A 90 22.06 36.42 9.85
CA LEU A 90 21.86 34.98 9.71
C LEU A 90 20.36 34.68 9.62
N MET A 91 19.94 33.98 8.57
CA MET A 91 18.58 33.51 8.36
C MET A 91 18.58 31.99 8.31
N VAL A 92 17.76 31.34 9.15
CA VAL A 92 17.72 29.88 9.25
C VAL A 92 16.29 29.40 9.17
N GLU A 93 16.07 28.43 8.27
CA GLU A 93 14.87 27.60 8.26
C GLU A 93 15.25 26.19 8.70
N ALA A 94 14.49 25.62 9.64
CA ALA A 94 14.68 24.26 10.13
C ALA A 94 13.34 23.53 10.25
N ILE A 95 13.39 22.20 10.20
CA ILE A 95 12.21 21.35 10.27
C ILE A 95 12.44 20.15 11.20
N SER A 96 11.41 19.73 11.93
CA SER A 96 11.53 18.66 12.92
C SER A 96 11.96 17.33 12.30
N HIS A 97 12.58 16.46 13.11
CA HIS A 97 13.10 15.16 12.66
C HIS A 97 12.06 14.23 12.02
N THR A 98 10.76 14.41 12.28
CA THR A 98 9.68 13.70 11.57
C THR A 98 9.71 13.90 10.06
N TYR A 99 10.30 15.00 9.56
CA TYR A 99 10.49 15.25 8.14
C TYR A 99 11.36 14.18 7.46
N ARG A 100 12.24 13.48 8.20
CA ARG A 100 13.02 12.35 7.65
C ARG A 100 12.12 11.26 7.07
N MET A 101 10.90 11.11 7.59
CA MET A 101 9.90 10.15 7.11
C MET A 101 9.11 10.64 5.89
N ASP A 102 9.30 11.89 5.47
CA ASP A 102 8.58 12.54 4.36
C ASP A 102 9.49 12.85 3.16
N ILE A 103 10.64 12.19 3.06
CA ILE A 103 11.62 12.39 1.98
C ILE A 103 11.44 11.37 0.87
N GLN A 104 11.48 10.07 1.20
CA GLN A 104 11.50 8.99 0.21
C GLN A 104 10.11 8.40 0.03
N GLN A 105 9.63 8.37 -1.21
CA GLN A 105 8.43 7.62 -1.57
C GLN A 105 8.74 6.12 -1.64
N ARG A 106 7.81 5.30 -1.12
CA ARG A 106 7.93 3.85 -1.06
C ARG A 106 6.72 3.18 -1.69
N THR A 107 6.91 1.94 -2.11
CA THR A 107 5.82 1.04 -2.48
C THR A 107 5.96 -0.25 -1.69
N ARG A 108 4.97 -0.60 -0.86
CA ARG A 108 4.92 -1.85 -0.08
C ARG A 108 3.48 -2.18 0.31
N SER A 109 3.22 -3.44 0.63
CA SER A 109 1.91 -3.92 1.04
C SER A 109 1.88 -4.45 2.47
N PHE A 110 0.74 -4.24 3.13
CA PHE A 110 0.38 -4.82 4.42
C PHE A 110 -0.89 -5.64 4.21
N GLN A 111 -0.72 -6.88 3.76
CA GLN A 111 -1.84 -7.76 3.42
C GLN A 111 -2.48 -8.45 4.64
N TYR A 112 -1.72 -8.58 5.73
CA TYR A 112 -2.20 -9.28 6.92
C TYR A 112 -3.16 -8.40 7.72
N THR A 113 -4.46 -8.58 7.51
CA THR A 113 -5.50 -7.72 8.11
C THR A 113 -5.58 -7.80 9.63
N LYS A 114 -5.00 -8.83 10.25
CA LYS A 114 -4.89 -8.98 11.70
C LYS A 114 -3.63 -8.33 12.30
N MET A 115 -2.75 -7.77 11.47
CA MET A 115 -1.64 -6.94 11.94
C MET A 115 -2.18 -5.76 12.71
N THR A 116 -1.58 -5.42 13.85
CA THR A 116 -1.98 -4.26 14.65
C THR A 116 -1.29 -3.00 14.17
N ILE A 117 -1.84 -1.83 14.51
CA ILE A 117 -1.21 -0.54 14.20
C ILE A 117 0.20 -0.43 14.82
N PRO A 118 0.44 -0.81 16.09
CA PRO A 118 1.79 -0.88 16.64
C PRO A 118 2.75 -1.75 15.82
N GLN A 119 2.34 -2.95 15.38
CA GLN A 119 3.18 -3.83 14.56
C GLN A 119 3.51 -3.20 13.19
N MET A 120 2.56 -2.51 12.57
CA MET A 120 2.80 -1.77 11.32
C MET A 120 3.79 -0.61 11.55
N LEU A 121 3.62 0.14 12.64
CA LEU A 121 4.53 1.22 13.02
C LEU A 121 5.97 0.70 13.26
N GLU A 122 6.13 -0.45 13.91
CA GLU A 122 7.44 -1.11 14.06
C GLU A 122 8.08 -1.44 12.71
N ILE A 123 7.30 -1.96 11.76
CA ILE A 123 7.80 -2.28 10.41
C ILE A 123 8.23 -1.02 9.66
N VAL A 124 7.42 0.04 9.72
CA VAL A 124 7.74 1.35 9.12
C VAL A 124 8.97 1.95 9.80
N GLY A 125 9.11 1.74 11.10
CA GLY A 125 10.14 2.35 11.93
C GLY A 125 11.55 1.81 11.79
N LYS A 126 11.72 0.61 11.22
CA LYS A 126 13.05 -0.03 11.03
C LYS A 126 14.03 0.82 10.24
N ASP A 127 13.52 1.72 9.39
CA ASP A 127 14.33 2.58 8.54
C ASP A 127 14.77 3.88 9.23
N TYR A 128 14.34 4.13 10.47
CA TYR A 128 14.52 5.40 11.18
C TYR A 128 15.11 5.20 12.57
N GLU A 129 16.39 5.52 12.72
CA GLU A 129 17.06 5.47 14.02
C GLU A 129 16.41 6.39 15.05
N GLY A 130 16.19 5.86 16.26
CA GLY A 130 15.58 6.59 17.37
C GLY A 130 14.09 6.90 17.19
N LEU A 131 13.44 6.40 16.13
CA LEU A 131 12.00 6.55 15.97
C LEU A 131 11.27 5.97 17.18
N ASP A 132 10.35 6.74 17.73
CA ASP A 132 9.45 6.30 18.78
C ASP A 132 8.04 6.83 18.50
N VAL A 133 7.06 5.93 18.56
CA VAL A 133 5.67 6.23 18.22
C VAL A 133 4.76 5.63 19.28
N ILE A 134 3.94 6.48 19.88
CA ILE A 134 2.92 6.06 20.83
C ILE A 134 1.57 5.99 20.12
N ASP A 135 0.92 4.82 20.16
CA ASP A 135 -0.46 4.65 19.70
C ASP A 135 -1.44 5.14 20.77
N GLY A 136 -1.94 6.36 20.58
CA GLY A 136 -2.97 6.96 21.45
C GLY A 136 -4.40 6.78 20.93
N ALA A 137 -4.60 6.16 19.76
CA ALA A 137 -5.90 6.15 19.09
C ALA A 137 -6.55 4.77 18.99
N THR A 138 -5.76 3.70 18.82
CA THR A 138 -6.32 2.41 18.41
C THR A 138 -6.36 1.38 19.52
N GLY A 139 -5.63 1.59 20.62
CA GLY A 139 -5.57 0.62 21.71
C GLY A 139 -4.98 -0.73 21.28
N GLY A 140 -4.16 -0.74 20.23
CA GLY A 140 -3.58 -1.96 19.66
C GLY A 140 -4.52 -2.79 18.79
N GLU A 141 -5.64 -2.23 18.33
CA GLU A 141 -6.57 -2.91 17.43
C GLU A 141 -5.91 -3.31 16.09
N PRO A 142 -6.38 -4.39 15.44
CA PRO A 142 -5.96 -4.74 14.09
C PRO A 142 -6.29 -3.63 13.06
N ILE A 143 -5.48 -3.55 12.00
CA ILE A 143 -5.75 -2.69 10.84
C ILE A 143 -7.13 -3.04 10.23
N GLY A 144 -7.50 -4.33 10.28
CA GLY A 144 -8.81 -4.85 9.88
C GLY A 144 -9.03 -4.91 8.36
N ARG A 145 -8.10 -4.36 7.58
CA ARG A 145 -8.13 -4.28 6.11
C ARG A 145 -6.71 -4.35 5.57
N ILE A 146 -6.57 -4.53 4.27
CA ILE A 146 -5.26 -4.40 3.64
C ILE A 146 -4.86 -2.93 3.55
N ALA A 147 -3.57 -2.64 3.57
CA ALA A 147 -3.05 -1.31 3.31
C ALA A 147 -1.92 -1.40 2.28
N ILE A 148 -1.99 -0.56 1.25
CA ILE A 148 -0.96 -0.45 0.23
C ILE A 148 -0.35 0.94 0.35
N GLN A 149 0.93 1.02 0.72
CA GLN A 149 1.69 2.24 0.55
C GLN A 149 2.11 2.27 -0.91
N TYR A 150 1.53 3.15 -1.73
CA TYR A 150 1.82 3.20 -3.17
C TYR A 150 2.38 4.57 -3.56
N GLN A 151 3.68 4.68 -3.80
CA GLN A 151 4.35 5.96 -4.09
C GLN A 151 4.03 7.06 -3.07
N GLU A 152 3.94 6.67 -1.79
CA GLU A 152 3.75 7.56 -0.64
C GLU A 152 5.02 7.55 0.20
N THR A 153 5.34 8.67 0.82
CA THR A 153 6.30 8.70 1.92
C THR A 153 5.73 8.00 3.14
N ASP A 154 6.57 7.66 4.11
CA ASP A 154 6.11 7.01 5.34
C ASP A 154 5.23 7.94 6.18
N TRP A 155 5.55 9.24 6.21
CA TRP A 155 4.69 10.22 6.87
C TRP A 155 3.31 10.33 6.20
N ALA A 156 3.26 10.45 4.87
CA ALA A 156 1.99 10.53 4.14
C ALA A 156 1.15 9.26 4.32
N PHE A 157 1.79 8.09 4.26
CA PHE A 157 1.15 6.80 4.51
C PHE A 157 0.56 6.75 5.92
N LEU A 158 1.35 7.05 6.95
CA LEU A 158 0.87 7.01 8.34
C LEU A 158 -0.21 8.04 8.62
N ARG A 159 -0.16 9.22 7.99
CA ARG A 159 -1.24 10.23 8.08
C ARG A 159 -2.53 9.70 7.47
N ARG A 160 -2.44 9.00 6.35
CA ARG A 160 -3.59 8.33 5.73
C ARG A 160 -4.12 7.21 6.61
N MET A 161 -3.25 6.39 7.20
CA MET A 161 -3.66 5.35 8.15
C MET A 161 -4.35 5.95 9.38
N ALA A 162 -3.82 7.03 9.96
CA ALA A 162 -4.45 7.75 11.08
C ALA A 162 -5.86 8.27 10.72
N SER A 163 -6.03 8.77 9.49
CA SER A 163 -7.33 9.25 9.02
C SER A 163 -8.41 8.17 8.97
N HIS A 164 -8.04 6.89 8.81
CA HIS A 164 -8.98 5.77 8.84
C HIS A 164 -9.59 5.51 10.22
N TYR A 165 -8.96 6.04 11.27
CA TYR A 165 -9.45 6.05 12.65
C TYR A 165 -10.01 7.43 13.04
N HIS A 166 -10.19 8.32 12.07
CA HIS A 166 -10.54 9.73 12.25
C HIS A 166 -9.61 10.45 13.24
N THR A 167 -8.33 10.11 13.22
CA THR A 167 -7.32 10.73 14.07
C THR A 167 -6.20 11.35 13.21
N SER A 168 -5.21 11.94 13.87
CA SER A 168 -4.08 12.64 13.22
C SER A 168 -2.75 12.11 13.71
N LEU A 169 -1.67 12.46 13.03
CA LEU A 169 -0.32 12.36 13.59
C LEU A 169 0.02 13.61 14.39
N MET A 170 0.62 13.42 15.55
CA MET A 170 0.99 14.50 16.47
C MET A 170 2.53 14.56 16.60
N PRO A 171 3.23 15.39 15.82
CA PRO A 171 4.70 15.46 15.88
C PRO A 171 5.16 16.02 17.23
N VAL A 172 6.24 15.45 17.75
CA VAL A 172 6.91 15.93 18.97
C VAL A 172 8.31 16.41 18.60
N ALA A 173 8.47 17.73 18.55
CA ALA A 173 9.66 18.36 17.98
C ALA A 173 10.69 18.79 19.04
N ARG A 174 10.83 18.08 20.16
CA ARG A 174 11.79 18.42 21.24
C ARG A 174 12.92 17.40 21.41
N PHE A 175 12.96 16.39 20.54
CA PHE A 175 13.94 15.30 20.55
C PHE A 175 14.79 15.34 19.27
N ASP A 176 15.99 14.78 19.35
CA ASP A 176 16.98 14.66 18.26
C ASP A 176 16.67 13.54 17.25
N SER A 177 15.53 12.88 17.42
CA SER A 177 15.03 11.77 16.63
C SER A 177 13.55 11.96 16.30
N PRO A 178 13.02 11.31 15.25
CA PRO A 178 11.61 11.42 14.91
C PRO A 178 10.76 10.86 16.06
N LYS A 179 9.88 11.67 16.65
CA LYS A 179 8.89 11.21 17.64
C LYS A 179 7.54 11.81 17.34
N PHE A 180 6.48 11.00 17.47
CA PHE A 180 5.11 11.46 17.28
C PHE A 180 4.11 10.51 17.94
N TYR A 181 2.90 11.00 18.15
CA TYR A 181 1.78 10.15 18.52
C TYR A 181 0.97 9.78 17.29
N PHE A 182 0.57 8.51 17.20
CA PHE A 182 -0.51 8.08 16.33
C PHE A 182 -1.83 8.38 17.05
N GLY A 183 -2.39 9.55 16.75
CA GLY A 183 -3.51 10.14 17.46
C GLY A 183 -3.10 11.06 18.60
N ILE A 184 -3.83 10.99 19.70
CA ILE A 184 -3.61 11.84 20.87
C ILE A 184 -3.59 10.96 22.12
N GLU A 185 -2.63 11.19 22.99
CA GLU A 185 -2.53 10.50 24.26
C GLU A 185 -3.57 11.05 25.24
N ASP A 186 -4.34 10.18 25.90
CA ASP A 186 -5.28 10.59 26.95
C ASP A 186 -4.51 10.92 28.23
N SER A 187 -4.11 12.18 28.35
CA SER A 187 -3.48 12.72 29.54
C SER A 187 -4.45 13.63 30.31
N PRO A 188 -4.33 13.71 31.65
CA PRO A 188 -5.10 14.67 32.45
C PRO A 188 -4.86 16.11 31.98
N ALA A 189 -5.85 16.98 32.15
CA ALA A 189 -5.68 18.40 31.82
C ALA A 189 -4.56 19.00 32.69
N GLN A 190 -3.49 19.47 32.05
CA GLN A 190 -2.30 19.93 32.76
C GLN A 190 -2.37 21.42 33.11
N VAL A 191 -3.22 22.18 32.41
CA VAL A 191 -3.28 23.64 32.50
C VAL A 191 -4.74 24.11 32.51
N VAL A 192 -5.03 25.13 33.32
CA VAL A 192 -6.28 25.89 33.31
C VAL A 192 -5.96 27.29 32.83
N LEU A 193 -6.55 27.71 31.70
CA LEU A 193 -6.36 29.04 31.16
C LEU A 193 -7.57 29.91 31.51
N ASP A 194 -7.37 30.85 32.43
CA ASP A 194 -8.35 31.85 32.83
C ASP A 194 -7.84 33.26 32.47
N HIS A 195 -8.73 34.11 31.92
CA HIS A 195 -8.43 35.52 31.58
C HIS A 195 -7.38 35.78 30.47
N THR A 196 -7.34 34.95 29.43
CA THR A 196 -6.51 35.18 28.23
C THR A 196 -7.26 35.90 27.11
N ARG A 197 -6.51 36.54 26.19
CA ARG A 197 -7.06 37.08 24.94
C ARG A 197 -7.39 35.92 24.01
N TYR A 198 -8.56 35.94 23.39
CA TYR A 198 -8.96 34.87 22.48
C TYR A 198 -9.91 35.32 21.38
N THR A 199 -9.86 34.56 20.27
CA THR A 199 -10.87 34.56 19.22
C THR A 199 -11.61 33.23 19.23
N VAL A 200 -12.92 33.24 18.99
CA VAL A 200 -13.72 32.02 18.86
C VAL A 200 -14.40 31.98 17.50
N ARG A 201 -14.35 30.83 16.84
CA ARG A 201 -15.03 30.59 15.55
C ARG A 201 -15.67 29.21 15.52
N LYS A 202 -16.71 29.05 14.70
CA LYS A 202 -17.37 27.76 14.48
C LYS A 202 -17.19 27.33 13.02
N GLN A 203 -16.56 26.18 12.80
CA GLN A 203 -16.27 25.68 11.46
C GLN A 203 -17.35 24.70 10.98
N MET A 204 -18.26 25.17 10.12
CA MET A 204 -19.38 24.35 9.64
C MET A 204 -19.03 23.41 8.50
N LEU A 205 -17.96 23.65 7.74
CA LEU A 205 -17.57 22.80 6.62
C LEU A 205 -17.17 21.38 7.06
N PRO A 206 -16.27 21.18 8.05
CA PRO A 206 -15.95 19.85 8.54
C PRO A 206 -17.17 19.13 9.12
N PHE A 207 -18.03 19.83 9.88
CA PHE A 207 -19.27 19.27 10.42
C PHE A 207 -20.16 18.67 9.33
N ARG A 208 -20.49 19.46 8.30
CA ARG A 208 -21.32 19.01 7.17
C ARG A 208 -20.69 17.82 6.46
N TYR A 209 -19.37 17.83 6.26
CA TYR A 209 -18.67 16.71 5.65
C TYR A 209 -18.87 15.41 6.44
N PHE A 210 -18.62 15.42 7.76
CA PHE A 210 -18.75 14.23 8.60
C PHE A 210 -20.19 13.73 8.73
N GLN A 211 -21.15 14.65 8.77
CA GLN A 211 -22.57 14.31 8.82
C GLN A 211 -23.03 13.62 7.53
N GLU A 212 -22.68 14.17 6.37
CA GLU A 212 -23.20 13.71 5.07
C GLU A 212 -22.41 12.52 4.48
N ASN A 213 -21.11 12.40 4.76
CA ASN A 213 -20.23 11.43 4.07
C ASN A 213 -19.74 10.28 4.95
N GLU A 214 -19.57 10.50 6.26
CA GLU A 214 -18.93 9.52 7.16
C GLU A 214 -19.83 9.08 8.32
N GLN A 215 -21.03 9.66 8.46
CA GLN A 215 -22.05 9.34 9.47
C GLN A 215 -21.51 9.21 10.90
N VAL A 216 -20.47 10.00 11.22
CA VAL A 216 -19.82 9.98 12.54
C VAL A 216 -20.72 10.71 13.55
N LYS A 217 -20.76 10.23 14.80
CA LYS A 217 -21.51 10.87 15.92
C LYS A 217 -20.83 12.16 16.41
N VAL A 218 -20.91 13.22 15.61
CA VAL A 218 -20.44 14.57 15.93
C VAL A 218 -21.60 15.56 16.03
N GLY A 219 -21.47 16.57 16.89
CA GLY A 219 -22.37 17.71 16.97
C GLY A 219 -21.71 18.97 16.43
N GLU A 220 -22.50 19.99 16.10
CA GLU A 220 -21.93 21.23 15.56
C GLU A 220 -20.95 21.92 16.51
N ASN A 221 -21.18 21.81 17.82
CA ASN A 221 -20.33 22.42 18.84
C ASN A 221 -18.97 21.73 18.98
N ASP A 222 -18.80 20.54 18.42
CA ASP A 222 -17.50 19.88 18.34
C ASP A 222 -16.53 20.62 17.40
N PHE A 223 -17.04 21.51 16.54
CA PHE A 223 -16.25 22.30 15.58
C PHE A 223 -16.12 23.77 15.98
N ILE A 224 -16.31 24.07 17.27
CA ILE A 224 -15.91 25.36 17.84
C ILE A 224 -14.40 25.32 18.07
N VAL A 225 -13.72 26.33 17.54
CA VAL A 225 -12.28 26.50 17.62
C VAL A 225 -11.98 27.79 18.37
N TYR A 226 -11.05 27.73 19.31
CA TYR A 226 -10.55 28.89 20.05
C TYR A 226 -9.10 29.16 19.64
N GLU A 227 -8.79 30.41 19.36
CA GLU A 227 -7.42 30.89 19.20
C GLU A 227 -7.08 31.69 20.46
N VAL A 228 -6.09 31.25 21.22
CA VAL A 228 -5.77 31.80 22.55
C VAL A 228 -4.31 32.24 22.59
N GLU A 229 -4.07 33.42 23.17
CA GLU A 229 -2.72 33.92 23.47
C GLU A 229 -2.39 33.72 24.96
N THR A 230 -1.22 33.19 25.28
CA THR A 230 -0.75 32.98 26.67
C THR A 230 0.77 33.01 26.77
N ASP A 231 1.30 33.26 27.97
CA ASP A 231 2.73 33.16 28.28
C ASP A 231 3.15 31.68 28.52
N GLU A 232 2.19 30.78 28.70
CA GLU A 232 2.44 29.35 28.92
C GLU A 232 2.92 28.65 27.64
N VAL A 233 3.94 27.80 27.78
CA VAL A 233 4.44 26.94 26.70
C VAL A 233 3.66 25.63 26.69
N LEU A 234 2.87 25.42 25.64
CA LEU A 234 2.06 24.22 25.44
C LEU A 234 2.53 23.45 24.20
N ASP A 235 2.50 22.13 24.29
CA ASP A 235 2.79 21.24 23.17
C ASP A 235 1.50 20.80 22.48
N LEU A 236 1.63 20.33 21.23
CA LEU A 236 0.50 19.75 20.52
C LEU A 236 -0.07 18.55 21.29
N GLY A 237 -1.39 18.42 21.26
CA GLY A 237 -2.11 17.36 21.99
C GLY A 237 -2.26 17.63 23.48
N ALA A 238 -1.66 18.69 24.04
CA ALA A 238 -1.85 19.06 25.44
C ALA A 238 -3.34 19.31 25.72
N ARG A 239 -3.84 18.66 26.76
CA ARG A 239 -5.20 18.83 27.26
C ARG A 239 -5.24 19.98 28.26
N LEU A 240 -6.20 20.88 28.10
CA LEU A 240 -6.37 22.02 29.00
C LEU A 240 -7.85 22.36 29.22
N ALA A 241 -8.13 23.04 30.33
CA ALA A 241 -9.45 23.59 30.61
C ALA A 241 -9.48 25.07 30.21
N PHE A 242 -10.44 25.43 29.37
CA PHE A 242 -10.67 26.82 28.94
C PHE A 242 -12.17 27.10 28.89
N LYS A 243 -12.61 28.16 29.59
CA LYS A 243 -14.04 28.55 29.66
C LYS A 243 -14.99 27.41 30.07
N GLY A 244 -14.54 26.53 30.97
CA GLY A 244 -15.30 25.36 31.41
C GLY A 244 -15.36 24.20 30.41
N HIS A 245 -14.63 24.28 29.29
CA HIS A 245 -14.51 23.21 28.30
C HIS A 245 -13.15 22.53 28.39
N SER A 246 -13.12 21.21 28.25
CA SER A 246 -11.89 20.42 28.07
C SER A 246 -11.51 20.43 26.60
N LEU A 247 -10.41 21.09 26.25
CA LEU A 247 -9.93 21.27 24.89
C LEU A 247 -8.50 20.74 24.72
N PHE A 248 -8.07 20.62 23.46
CA PHE A 248 -6.76 20.13 23.07
C PHE A 248 -6.08 21.10 22.10
N VAL A 249 -4.77 21.26 22.25
CA VAL A 249 -3.93 22.06 21.33
C VAL A 249 -3.73 21.31 20.02
N ILE A 250 -4.16 21.90 18.90
CA ILE A 250 -3.98 21.31 17.55
C ILE A 250 -3.02 22.11 16.66
N GLU A 251 -2.81 23.38 16.98
CA GLU A 251 -1.78 24.22 16.38
C GLU A 251 -1.15 25.08 17.49
N ALA A 252 0.16 25.27 17.42
CA ALA A 252 0.91 26.17 18.28
C ALA A 252 1.81 27.04 17.41
N TYR A 253 1.72 28.34 17.62
CA TYR A 253 2.49 29.34 16.90
C TYR A 253 3.19 30.23 17.92
N THR A 254 4.52 30.18 17.92
CA THR A 254 5.36 31.08 18.71
C THR A 254 5.99 32.09 17.78
N GLU A 255 5.83 33.37 18.09
CA GLU A 255 6.46 34.47 17.33
C GLU A 255 7.15 35.44 18.26
N MET A 256 8.30 35.96 17.85
CA MET A 256 8.93 37.09 18.51
C MET A 256 8.49 38.41 17.88
N ARG A 257 7.87 39.30 18.67
CA ARG A 257 7.48 40.66 18.26
C ARG A 257 8.07 41.69 19.22
N GLN A 258 8.84 42.64 18.68
CA GLN A 258 9.47 43.73 19.47
C GLN A 258 10.30 43.23 20.66
N GLY A 259 10.95 42.06 20.53
CA GLY A 259 11.78 41.45 21.58
C GLY A 259 11.03 40.62 22.63
N LEU A 260 9.70 40.51 22.52
CA LEU A 260 8.87 39.64 23.38
C LEU A 260 8.41 38.41 22.61
N LEU A 261 8.38 37.26 23.27
CA LEU A 261 7.77 36.05 22.73
C LEU A 261 6.27 36.06 22.97
N LEU A 262 5.52 35.74 21.92
CA LEU A 262 4.08 35.55 21.95
C LEU A 262 3.77 34.10 21.57
N HIS A 263 2.99 33.41 22.40
CA HIS A 263 2.49 32.08 22.08
C HIS A 263 0.99 32.14 21.79
N GLN A 264 0.62 31.69 20.60
CA GLN A 264 -0.76 31.54 20.14
C GLN A 264 -1.07 30.06 19.92
N TYR A 265 -2.20 29.60 20.44
CA TYR A 265 -2.64 28.22 20.33
C TYR A 265 -4.02 28.13 19.70
N VAL A 266 -4.22 27.11 18.87
CA VAL A 266 -5.52 26.75 18.33
C VAL A 266 -6.04 25.54 19.09
N LEU A 267 -7.21 25.69 19.72
CA LEU A 267 -7.81 24.71 20.62
C LEU A 267 -9.13 24.20 20.05
N THR A 268 -9.37 22.90 20.21
CA THR A 268 -10.64 22.26 19.80
C THR A 268 -11.03 21.12 20.74
N SER A 269 -12.25 20.60 20.62
CA SER A 269 -12.70 19.44 21.40
C SER A 269 -12.06 18.15 20.88
N TYR A 270 -12.13 17.07 21.67
CA TYR A 270 -11.67 15.76 21.20
C TYR A 270 -12.36 15.30 19.90
N LYS A 271 -13.61 15.70 19.65
CA LYS A 271 -14.30 15.36 18.41
C LYS A 271 -13.95 16.31 17.27
N GLY A 272 -13.53 17.53 17.58
CA GLY A 272 -13.06 18.52 16.62
C GLY A 272 -11.70 18.23 16.00
N LEU A 273 -10.87 17.37 16.61
CA LEU A 273 -9.59 16.91 16.03
C LEU A 273 -9.74 15.92 14.87
N ARG A 274 -10.97 15.43 14.65
CA ARG A 274 -11.24 14.35 13.69
C ARG A 274 -10.80 14.74 12.29
N GLN A 275 -10.13 13.80 11.63
CA GLN A 275 -9.73 13.93 10.23
C GLN A 275 -10.72 13.18 9.34
N LYS A 276 -10.99 13.78 8.17
CA LYS A 276 -11.67 13.07 7.08
C LYS A 276 -10.79 11.93 6.61
N ARG A 277 -11.39 10.87 6.09
CA ARG A 277 -10.64 9.74 5.53
C ARG A 277 -9.87 10.19 4.28
N TYR A 278 -8.56 9.99 4.27
CA TYR A 278 -7.70 10.17 3.10
C TYR A 278 -7.58 8.85 2.35
N TYR A 279 -7.42 8.91 1.03
CA TYR A 279 -7.15 7.76 0.17
C TYR A 279 -5.90 8.04 -0.65
N GLN A 280 -5.25 6.98 -1.15
CA GLN A 280 -4.13 7.15 -2.06
C GLN A 280 -4.66 7.24 -3.50
N ASP A 281 -4.86 8.47 -3.99
CA ASP A 281 -5.41 8.72 -5.31
C ASP A 281 -4.54 8.19 -6.45
N LYS A 282 -3.21 8.12 -6.25
CA LYS A 282 -2.31 7.51 -7.25
C LYS A 282 -2.52 6.01 -7.42
N LEU A 283 -3.18 5.34 -6.47
CA LEU A 283 -3.48 3.92 -6.56
C LEU A 283 -4.59 3.66 -7.59
N ALA A 284 -5.50 4.61 -7.81
CA ALA A 284 -6.57 4.46 -8.79
C ALA A 284 -6.01 4.27 -10.20
N GLY A 285 -6.35 3.14 -10.83
CA GLY A 285 -5.84 2.74 -12.13
C GLY A 285 -4.45 2.09 -12.11
N ALA A 286 -3.81 1.97 -10.93
CA ALA A 286 -2.51 1.32 -10.82
C ALA A 286 -2.61 -0.20 -10.91
N SER A 287 -1.51 -0.82 -11.32
CA SER A 287 -1.33 -2.27 -11.32
C SER A 287 -0.03 -2.63 -10.61
N LEU A 288 -0.11 -3.56 -9.65
CA LEU A 288 1.07 -4.13 -8.99
C LEU A 288 1.33 -5.54 -9.50
N GLY A 289 2.53 -5.78 -10.00
CA GLY A 289 2.97 -7.12 -10.38
C GLY A 289 3.16 -8.00 -9.14
N GLY A 290 2.90 -9.29 -9.30
CA GLY A 290 3.23 -10.29 -8.29
C GLY A 290 3.22 -11.70 -8.83
N VAL A 291 3.33 -12.65 -7.93
CA VAL A 291 3.29 -14.09 -8.19
C VAL A 291 2.25 -14.75 -7.29
N VAL A 292 1.48 -15.67 -7.85
CA VAL A 292 0.48 -16.45 -7.10
C VAL A 292 1.17 -17.39 -6.12
N VAL A 293 0.82 -17.28 -4.85
CA VAL A 293 1.30 -18.17 -3.78
C VAL A 293 0.25 -19.16 -3.31
N ASP A 294 -1.04 -18.85 -3.51
CA ASP A 294 -2.14 -19.76 -3.23
C ASP A 294 -3.37 -19.48 -4.09
N VAL A 295 -4.19 -20.50 -4.30
CA VAL A 295 -5.38 -20.44 -5.16
C VAL A 295 -6.52 -21.16 -4.46
N ARG A 296 -7.68 -20.51 -4.38
CA ARG A 296 -8.90 -21.09 -3.81
C ARG A 296 -10.11 -20.56 -4.55
N GLN A 297 -10.82 -21.44 -5.24
CA GLN A 297 -11.97 -21.07 -6.07
C GLN A 297 -11.57 -19.96 -7.06
N ASP A 298 -12.28 -18.84 -7.06
CA ASP A 298 -12.06 -17.64 -7.88
C ASP A 298 -11.10 -16.62 -7.23
N GLN A 299 -10.42 -17.00 -6.15
CA GLN A 299 -9.51 -16.13 -5.42
C GLN A 299 -8.06 -16.62 -5.49
N VAL A 300 -7.15 -15.67 -5.40
CA VAL A 300 -5.70 -15.91 -5.35
C VAL A 300 -5.08 -15.14 -4.19
N ARG A 301 -4.00 -15.70 -3.63
CA ARG A 301 -3.07 -15.00 -2.76
C ARG A 301 -1.84 -14.65 -3.56
N ILE A 302 -1.32 -13.44 -3.38
CA ILE A 302 -0.26 -12.89 -4.22
C ILE A 302 0.90 -12.42 -3.35
N HIS A 303 2.11 -12.86 -3.68
CA HIS A 303 3.32 -12.17 -3.26
C HIS A 303 3.59 -11.06 -4.27
N LEU A 304 3.38 -9.81 -3.85
CA LEU A 304 3.61 -8.64 -4.70
C LEU A 304 5.10 -8.36 -4.83
N ASP A 305 5.53 -7.94 -6.02
CA ASP A 305 6.95 -7.70 -6.34
C ASP A 305 7.57 -6.56 -5.51
N CYS A 306 6.72 -5.68 -4.94
CA CYS A 306 7.15 -4.59 -4.07
C CYS A 306 7.56 -5.05 -2.66
N ASP A 307 7.23 -6.28 -2.28
CA ASP A 307 7.52 -6.81 -0.95
C ASP A 307 8.67 -7.81 -1.01
N GLU A 308 9.61 -7.70 -0.07
CA GLU A 308 10.73 -8.65 0.02
C GLU A 308 10.22 -10.07 0.33
N LYS A 309 9.21 -10.18 1.21
CA LYS A 309 8.68 -11.45 1.73
C LYS A 309 7.18 -11.35 1.92
N GLN A 310 6.47 -12.44 1.61
CA GLN A 310 5.05 -12.60 1.89
C GLN A 310 4.78 -14.03 2.38
N ALA A 311 4.38 -14.18 3.64
CA ALA A 311 3.94 -15.47 4.16
C ALA A 311 2.56 -15.81 3.58
N VAL A 312 2.37 -17.07 3.15
CA VAL A 312 1.18 -17.51 2.41
C VAL A 312 -0.09 -17.33 3.25
N GLU A 313 -0.04 -17.70 4.52
CA GLU A 313 -1.15 -17.63 5.46
C GLU A 313 -1.56 -16.19 5.81
N GLN A 314 -0.63 -15.24 5.67
CA GLN A 314 -0.82 -13.82 5.94
C GLN A 314 -1.22 -13.02 4.69
N ALA A 315 -1.10 -13.61 3.51
CA ALA A 315 -1.49 -12.97 2.25
C ALA A 315 -3.01 -12.81 2.13
N HIS A 316 -3.43 -11.71 1.52
CA HIS A 316 -4.84 -11.40 1.32
C HIS A 316 -5.39 -12.18 0.13
N TRP A 317 -6.68 -12.55 0.22
CA TRP A 317 -7.38 -13.20 -0.88
C TRP A 317 -7.94 -12.12 -1.82
N PHE A 318 -7.34 -12.01 -3.00
CA PHE A 318 -7.83 -11.15 -4.07
C PHE A 318 -8.70 -11.95 -5.03
N THR A 319 -9.80 -11.36 -5.47
CA THR A 319 -10.64 -11.95 -6.52
C THR A 319 -9.88 -11.92 -7.85
N TYR A 320 -9.94 -13.01 -8.61
CA TYR A 320 -9.36 -13.10 -9.95
C TYR A 320 -10.41 -12.76 -11.02
N SER A 321 -10.06 -11.86 -11.94
CA SER A 321 -10.93 -11.44 -13.04
C SER A 321 -11.00 -12.52 -14.11
N ALA A 322 -12.13 -13.22 -14.19
CA ALA A 322 -12.44 -14.13 -15.28
C ALA A 322 -12.96 -13.35 -16.51
N VAL A 323 -12.52 -13.76 -17.71
CA VAL A 323 -12.92 -13.14 -18.99
C VAL A 323 -14.43 -13.28 -19.25
N TYR A 324 -15.04 -14.36 -18.75
CA TYR A 324 -16.47 -14.63 -18.82
C TYR A 324 -16.91 -15.46 -17.62
N SER A 325 -17.99 -15.07 -16.95
CA SER A 325 -18.60 -15.85 -15.87
C SER A 325 -20.11 -15.66 -15.90
N GLY A 326 -20.84 -16.77 -15.97
CA GLY A 326 -22.30 -16.82 -15.96
C GLY A 326 -22.83 -17.41 -14.66
N GLY A 327 -22.36 -17.00 -13.49
CA GLY A 327 -23.00 -17.38 -12.21
C GLY A 327 -23.09 -18.89 -11.96
N GLY A 328 -22.03 -19.65 -12.25
CA GLY A 328 -21.86 -21.05 -11.84
C GLY A 328 -22.24 -22.13 -12.86
N HIS A 329 -22.83 -21.78 -14.02
CA HIS A 329 -23.24 -22.76 -15.04
C HIS A 329 -22.53 -22.60 -16.39
N THR A 330 -21.90 -21.45 -16.64
CA THR A 330 -21.08 -21.17 -17.82
C THR A 330 -19.94 -20.23 -17.43
N GLY A 331 -18.79 -20.30 -18.11
CA GLY A 331 -17.68 -19.39 -17.83
C GLY A 331 -16.33 -19.84 -18.34
N TRP A 332 -15.39 -18.91 -18.36
CA TRP A 332 -13.96 -19.13 -18.59
C TRP A 332 -13.24 -19.30 -17.26
N TYR A 333 -13.29 -20.52 -16.70
CA TYR A 333 -12.66 -20.85 -15.43
C TYR A 333 -11.25 -21.39 -15.65
N VAL A 334 -10.30 -20.47 -15.78
CA VAL A 334 -8.87 -20.78 -15.97
C VAL A 334 -8.09 -20.02 -14.92
N MET A 335 -8.12 -20.55 -13.70
CA MET A 335 -7.38 -19.96 -12.58
C MET A 335 -5.89 -20.10 -12.82
N PRO A 336 -5.09 -19.06 -12.48
CA PRO A 336 -3.64 -19.17 -12.51
C PRO A 336 -3.18 -20.21 -11.49
N GLU A 337 -2.00 -20.74 -11.69
CA GLU A 337 -1.39 -21.72 -10.79
C GLU A 337 -0.39 -21.08 -9.83
N LYS A 338 0.00 -21.81 -8.79
CA LYS A 338 1.07 -21.39 -7.88
C LYS A 338 2.36 -21.16 -8.68
N GLY A 339 2.96 -19.98 -8.52
CA GLY A 339 4.14 -19.56 -9.27
C GLY A 339 3.84 -18.77 -10.54
N ASP A 340 2.58 -18.67 -10.97
CA ASP A 340 2.23 -17.86 -12.13
C ASP A 340 2.31 -16.37 -11.84
N PRO A 341 2.81 -15.56 -12.79
CA PRO A 341 2.79 -14.10 -12.67
C PRO A 341 1.37 -13.58 -12.84
N VAL A 342 0.98 -12.65 -11.96
CA VAL A 342 -0.31 -11.95 -12.00
C VAL A 342 -0.12 -10.44 -11.81
N SER A 343 -1.12 -9.67 -12.23
CA SER A 343 -1.19 -8.23 -12.03
C SER A 343 -2.38 -7.91 -11.15
N LEU A 344 -2.15 -7.25 -10.01
CA LEU A 344 -3.18 -6.77 -9.11
C LEU A 344 -3.57 -5.35 -9.50
N TYR A 345 -4.75 -5.19 -10.10
CA TYR A 345 -5.26 -3.91 -10.59
C TYR A 345 -6.19 -3.27 -9.56
N PHE A 346 -6.04 -1.97 -9.35
CA PHE A 346 -6.89 -1.19 -8.44
C PHE A 346 -7.80 -0.27 -9.24
N PRO A 347 -9.12 -0.51 -9.30
CA PRO A 347 -10.05 0.31 -10.07
C PRO A 347 -10.26 1.72 -9.49
N GLY A 348 -9.94 1.92 -8.20
CA GLY A 348 -10.05 3.20 -7.50
C GLY A 348 -9.05 3.29 -6.35
N SER A 349 -9.21 4.31 -5.50
CA SER A 349 -8.29 4.59 -4.40
C SER A 349 -8.49 3.69 -3.15
N ARG A 350 -9.41 2.72 -3.21
CA ARG A 350 -9.68 1.75 -2.15
C ARG A 350 -8.86 0.49 -2.38
N GLU A 351 -7.99 0.19 -1.44
CA GLU A 351 -7.07 -0.95 -1.53
C GLU A 351 -7.83 -2.28 -1.57
N GLU A 352 -8.93 -2.40 -0.82
CA GLU A 352 -9.77 -3.60 -0.77
C GLU A 352 -10.44 -3.97 -2.10
N ASP A 353 -10.54 -3.02 -3.05
CA ASP A 353 -11.18 -3.23 -4.34
C ASP A 353 -10.19 -3.80 -5.39
N GLY A 354 -8.98 -4.17 -4.98
CA GLY A 354 -7.96 -4.77 -5.84
C GLY A 354 -8.41 -6.09 -6.47
N VAL A 355 -8.25 -6.22 -7.78
CA VAL A 355 -8.62 -7.41 -8.56
C VAL A 355 -7.41 -7.97 -9.27
N ALA A 356 -7.14 -9.25 -9.08
CA ALA A 356 -6.06 -9.97 -9.76
C ALA A 356 -6.46 -10.27 -11.20
N GLY A 357 -5.50 -10.14 -12.12
CA GLY A 357 -5.71 -10.46 -13.53
C GLY A 357 -4.44 -10.95 -14.21
N SER A 358 -4.54 -11.12 -15.54
CA SER A 358 -3.43 -11.56 -16.36
C SER A 358 -2.25 -10.60 -16.29
N ALA A 359 -1.02 -11.13 -16.30
CA ALA A 359 0.21 -10.36 -16.31
C ALA A 359 0.99 -10.48 -17.61
N VAL A 360 1.96 -9.58 -17.77
CA VAL A 360 2.98 -9.70 -18.81
C VAL A 360 3.84 -10.92 -18.53
N ARG A 361 4.07 -11.70 -19.59
CA ARG A 361 4.92 -12.90 -19.53
C ARG A 361 6.34 -12.54 -19.07
N ARG A 362 6.79 -13.17 -17.97
CA ARG A 362 8.13 -12.96 -17.39
C ARG A 362 9.20 -13.97 -17.85
N ALA A 363 8.81 -15.05 -18.51
CA ALA A 363 9.75 -16.10 -18.93
C ALA A 363 10.78 -15.58 -19.95
N GLY A 364 12.05 -15.93 -19.74
CA GLY A 364 13.15 -15.58 -20.65
C GLY A 364 12.94 -16.15 -22.06
N ARG A 365 13.20 -15.32 -23.08
CA ARG A 365 12.96 -15.66 -24.49
C ARG A 365 13.82 -16.83 -25.02
N GLY A 366 14.91 -17.18 -24.34
CA GLY A 366 15.88 -18.20 -24.75
C GLY A 366 15.74 -19.57 -24.09
N ASN A 367 14.71 -19.82 -23.29
CA ASN A 367 14.58 -21.12 -22.60
C ASN A 367 14.11 -22.21 -23.59
N GLY A 368 14.89 -23.28 -23.77
CA GLY A 368 14.65 -24.35 -24.77
C GLY A 368 13.33 -25.13 -24.60
N HIS A 369 12.66 -24.98 -23.46
CA HIS A 369 11.33 -25.54 -23.19
C HIS A 369 10.17 -24.57 -23.51
N ASN A 370 10.46 -23.44 -24.15
CA ASN A 370 9.47 -22.43 -24.50
C ASN A 370 8.64 -22.84 -25.73
N LYS A 371 7.45 -23.41 -25.50
CA LYS A 371 6.46 -23.71 -26.56
C LYS A 371 5.79 -22.48 -27.18
N PHE A 372 5.99 -21.30 -26.60
CA PHE A 372 5.39 -20.03 -27.03
C PHE A 372 6.41 -19.13 -27.73
N SER A 373 7.33 -19.72 -28.50
CA SER A 373 8.32 -19.01 -29.32
C SER A 373 7.79 -18.69 -30.72
N ASN A 374 6.91 -19.52 -31.27
CA ASN A 374 6.29 -19.33 -32.57
C ASN A 374 4.90 -18.68 -32.44
N PRO A 375 4.70 -17.42 -32.87
CA PRO A 375 3.42 -16.72 -32.74
C PRO A 375 2.31 -17.25 -33.65
N GLN A 376 2.64 -18.05 -34.68
CA GLN A 376 1.65 -18.72 -35.53
C GLN A 376 0.99 -19.91 -34.83
N MET A 377 1.62 -20.45 -33.79
CA MET A 377 1.04 -21.53 -32.99
C MET A 377 0.23 -20.94 -31.84
N LYS A 378 -1.09 -21.08 -31.88
CA LYS A 378 -1.98 -20.74 -30.76
C LYS A 378 -2.06 -21.95 -29.84
N ILE A 379 -1.61 -21.80 -28.60
CA ILE A 379 -1.48 -22.92 -27.65
C ILE A 379 -2.25 -22.57 -26.38
N TRP A 380 -3.12 -23.49 -25.98
CA TRP A 380 -3.73 -23.50 -24.65
C TRP A 380 -3.32 -24.79 -23.96
N ARG A 381 -2.57 -24.69 -22.86
CA ARG A 381 -1.89 -25.82 -22.24
C ARG A 381 -1.93 -25.74 -20.72
N THR A 382 -1.95 -26.90 -20.08
CA THR A 382 -1.75 -27.06 -18.63
C THR A 382 -0.37 -27.64 -18.32
N PRO A 383 0.18 -27.46 -17.11
CA PRO A 383 1.45 -28.06 -16.71
C PRO A 383 1.42 -29.59 -16.63
N HIS A 384 0.23 -30.19 -16.62
CA HIS A 384 0.06 -31.64 -16.75
C HIS A 384 0.19 -32.17 -18.18
N GLY A 385 0.55 -31.30 -19.14
CA GLY A 385 0.78 -31.68 -20.53
C GLY A 385 -0.47 -31.94 -21.34
N LYS A 386 -1.63 -31.41 -20.91
CA LYS A 386 -2.84 -31.34 -21.73
C LYS A 386 -2.78 -30.08 -22.58
N GLU A 387 -3.11 -30.19 -23.85
CA GLU A 387 -2.87 -29.12 -24.81
C GLU A 387 -3.93 -29.11 -25.92
N ILE A 388 -4.41 -27.92 -26.26
CA ILE A 388 -5.06 -27.62 -27.54
C ILE A 388 -4.10 -26.69 -28.29
N ARG A 389 -3.72 -27.10 -29.49
CA ARG A 389 -2.76 -26.38 -30.32
C ARG A 389 -3.31 -26.20 -31.73
N LEU A 390 -3.37 -24.94 -32.18
CA LEU A 390 -3.80 -24.56 -33.52
C LEU A 390 -2.61 -23.95 -34.25
N GLY A 391 -2.16 -24.61 -35.30
CA GLY A 391 -1.16 -24.10 -36.24
C GLY A 391 -1.78 -23.80 -37.61
N PRO A 392 -0.99 -23.26 -38.55
CA PRO A 392 -1.46 -22.98 -39.92
C PRO A 392 -1.97 -24.22 -40.66
N ASP A 393 -1.30 -25.35 -40.46
CA ASP A 393 -1.55 -26.61 -41.21
C ASP A 393 -2.03 -27.76 -40.30
N GLU A 394 -2.18 -27.52 -38.99
CA GLU A 394 -2.56 -28.56 -38.02
C GLU A 394 -3.44 -28.08 -36.86
N LEU A 395 -4.34 -28.95 -36.40
CA LEU A 395 -5.04 -28.84 -35.10
C LEU A 395 -4.74 -30.09 -34.27
N VAL A 396 -4.24 -29.91 -33.05
CA VAL A 396 -3.90 -30.99 -32.13
C VAL A 396 -4.62 -30.82 -30.80
N VAL A 397 -5.29 -31.89 -30.35
CA VAL A 397 -5.82 -32.03 -28.99
C VAL A 397 -5.08 -33.16 -28.30
N THR A 398 -4.27 -32.85 -27.29
CA THR A 398 -3.42 -33.80 -26.57
C THR A 398 -3.92 -34.00 -25.14
N GLY A 399 -4.12 -35.27 -24.76
CA GLY A 399 -4.37 -35.67 -23.38
C GLY A 399 -3.08 -35.99 -22.61
N LYS A 400 -2.04 -36.40 -23.34
CA LYS A 400 -0.66 -36.63 -22.90
C LYS A 400 0.27 -36.53 -24.11
N ASP A 401 1.32 -35.70 -24.01
CA ASP A 401 2.26 -35.46 -25.12
C ASP A 401 2.78 -36.77 -25.74
N GLY A 402 2.69 -36.88 -27.07
CA GLY A 402 3.23 -37.98 -27.86
C GLY A 402 2.53 -39.34 -27.71
N SER A 403 1.63 -39.54 -26.74
CA SER A 403 1.02 -40.85 -26.47
C SER A 403 -0.50 -40.89 -26.62
N ILE A 404 -1.20 -39.77 -26.37
CA ILE A 404 -2.66 -39.69 -26.47
C ILE A 404 -3.04 -38.37 -27.12
N PHE A 405 -3.47 -38.41 -28.38
CA PHE A 405 -3.84 -37.23 -29.14
C PHE A 405 -4.79 -37.51 -30.31
N ILE A 406 -5.50 -36.44 -30.71
CA ILE A 406 -6.17 -36.34 -32.00
C ILE A 406 -5.45 -35.22 -32.77
N LYS A 407 -5.02 -35.52 -33.99
CA LYS A 407 -4.37 -34.57 -34.90
C LYS A 407 -5.13 -34.50 -36.21
N LEU A 408 -5.49 -33.29 -36.62
CA LEU A 408 -6.00 -32.97 -37.96
C LEU A 408 -4.85 -32.24 -38.67
N ASP A 409 -4.43 -32.75 -39.82
CA ASP A 409 -3.29 -32.26 -40.61
C ASP A 409 -3.72 -32.10 -42.08
N ASP A 410 -3.36 -30.98 -42.69
CA ASP A 410 -3.74 -30.69 -44.08
C ASP A 410 -3.07 -31.61 -45.11
N LYS A 411 -1.95 -32.26 -44.75
CA LYS A 411 -1.17 -33.13 -45.66
C LYS A 411 -1.37 -34.61 -45.33
N GLU A 412 -1.28 -34.96 -44.05
CA GLU A 412 -1.34 -36.36 -43.59
C GLU A 412 -2.76 -36.82 -43.25
N GLY A 413 -3.72 -35.88 -43.15
CA GLY A 413 -5.11 -36.17 -42.81
C GLY A 413 -5.36 -36.25 -41.30
N ILE A 414 -6.20 -37.19 -40.87
CA ILE A 414 -6.64 -37.30 -39.46
C ILE A 414 -5.98 -38.49 -38.78
N HIS A 415 -5.35 -38.24 -37.63
CA HIS A 415 -4.76 -39.27 -36.77
C HIS A 415 -5.44 -39.27 -35.40
N ILE A 416 -5.86 -40.46 -34.96
CA ILE A 416 -6.34 -40.71 -33.60
C ILE A 416 -5.39 -41.73 -32.97
N VAL A 417 -4.61 -41.30 -31.97
CA VAL A 417 -3.56 -42.12 -31.38
C VAL A 417 -3.77 -42.22 -29.87
N SER A 418 -3.68 -43.44 -29.35
CA SER A 418 -3.74 -43.71 -27.92
C SER A 418 -2.79 -44.85 -27.55
N SER A 419 -2.00 -44.65 -26.50
CA SER A 419 -1.24 -45.71 -25.83
C SER A 419 -2.12 -46.62 -24.94
N LYS A 420 -3.44 -46.40 -24.95
CA LYS A 420 -4.46 -47.12 -24.18
C LYS A 420 -5.62 -47.49 -25.12
N GLN A 421 -6.66 -48.13 -24.58
CA GLN A 421 -7.84 -48.51 -25.36
C GLN A 421 -8.49 -47.29 -26.04
N VAL A 422 -8.89 -47.46 -27.30
CA VAL A 422 -9.80 -46.56 -28.02
C VAL A 422 -11.14 -47.27 -28.18
N SER A 423 -12.23 -46.61 -27.81
CA SER A 423 -13.59 -47.15 -27.93
C SER A 423 -14.44 -46.19 -28.74
N ILE A 424 -15.21 -46.72 -29.69
CA ILE A 424 -16.13 -45.97 -30.55
C ILE A 424 -17.50 -46.64 -30.42
N SER A 425 -18.51 -45.89 -29.97
CA SER A 425 -19.86 -46.40 -29.75
C SER A 425 -20.91 -45.43 -30.30
N ALA A 426 -22.03 -45.97 -30.78
CA ALA A 426 -23.17 -45.22 -31.27
C ALA A 426 -24.47 -45.87 -30.76
N GLY A 427 -25.43 -45.07 -30.29
CA GLY A 427 -26.76 -45.57 -29.92
C GLY A 427 -27.64 -45.90 -31.13
N GLY A 428 -27.28 -45.37 -32.31
CA GLY A 428 -27.87 -45.71 -33.61
C GLY A 428 -26.85 -46.40 -34.51
N ASN A 429 -26.88 -46.07 -35.80
CA ASN A 429 -25.99 -46.69 -36.79
C ASN A 429 -24.58 -46.06 -36.75
N LEU A 430 -23.55 -46.90 -36.87
CA LEU A 430 -22.18 -46.49 -37.16
C LEU A 430 -21.84 -46.88 -38.61
N SER A 431 -21.34 -45.94 -39.42
CA SER A 431 -20.95 -46.17 -40.82
C SER A 431 -19.50 -45.77 -41.04
N LEU A 432 -18.74 -46.64 -41.72
CA LEU A 432 -17.35 -46.42 -42.12
C LEU A 432 -17.25 -46.69 -43.62
N SER A 433 -16.70 -45.74 -44.38
CA SER A 433 -16.52 -45.87 -45.82
C SER A 433 -15.17 -45.29 -46.24
N ALA A 434 -14.55 -45.91 -47.24
CA ALA A 434 -13.30 -45.45 -47.83
C ALA A 434 -13.40 -45.53 -49.34
N GLY A 435 -13.09 -44.44 -50.06
CA GLY A 435 -13.17 -44.41 -51.53
C GLY A 435 -12.11 -45.26 -52.24
N LYS A 436 -11.12 -45.77 -51.52
CA LYS A 436 -10.04 -46.61 -52.07
C LYS A 436 -9.88 -47.90 -51.26
N LYS A 437 -9.27 -47.81 -50.08
CA LYS A 437 -8.90 -48.97 -49.26
C LYS A 437 -9.31 -48.76 -47.82
N MET A 438 -9.94 -49.77 -47.24
CA MET A 438 -10.12 -49.91 -45.79
C MET A 438 -9.15 -50.99 -45.29
N SER A 439 -8.38 -50.69 -44.25
CA SER A 439 -7.39 -51.62 -43.67
C SER A 439 -7.61 -51.73 -42.17
N LEU A 440 -7.78 -52.95 -41.68
CA LEU A 440 -7.87 -53.25 -40.25
C LEU A 440 -6.76 -54.25 -39.90
N SER A 441 -6.03 -53.97 -38.83
CA SER A 441 -4.93 -54.82 -38.37
C SER A 441 -4.90 -54.84 -36.85
N ALA A 442 -4.74 -56.03 -36.27
CA ALA A 442 -4.54 -56.22 -34.84
C ALA A 442 -3.38 -57.20 -34.61
N GLY A 443 -2.66 -57.03 -33.50
CA GLY A 443 -1.55 -57.91 -33.13
C GLY A 443 -1.99 -59.26 -32.55
N SER A 444 -3.22 -59.35 -32.02
CA SER A 444 -3.75 -60.55 -31.35
C SER A 444 -5.04 -61.07 -31.99
N GLU A 445 -6.08 -60.24 -32.07
CA GLU A 445 -7.42 -60.68 -32.50
C GLU A 445 -8.19 -59.55 -33.21
N LEU A 446 -8.93 -59.91 -34.27
CA LEU A 446 -10.03 -59.11 -34.83
C LEU A 446 -11.34 -59.87 -34.64
N ARG A 447 -12.34 -59.24 -34.00
CA ARG A 447 -13.63 -59.88 -33.67
C ARG A 447 -14.80 -58.97 -34.02
N MET A 448 -15.83 -59.54 -34.65
CA MET A 448 -17.08 -58.88 -35.04
C MET A 448 -18.26 -59.70 -34.52
N ASP A 449 -19.06 -59.15 -33.61
CA ASP A 449 -20.23 -59.83 -33.02
C ASP A 449 -21.54 -59.16 -33.45
N CYS A 450 -22.58 -59.95 -33.73
CA CYS A 450 -23.92 -59.49 -34.05
C CYS A 450 -24.99 -60.49 -33.58
N LYS A 451 -25.80 -60.11 -32.58
CA LYS A 451 -26.95 -60.89 -32.08
C LYS A 451 -26.67 -62.40 -31.88
N GLY A 452 -25.49 -62.74 -31.35
CA GLY A 452 -25.07 -64.13 -31.10
C GLY A 452 -24.34 -64.82 -32.26
N SER A 453 -24.18 -64.16 -33.41
CA SER A 453 -23.25 -64.56 -34.48
C SER A 453 -21.92 -63.84 -34.32
N HIS A 454 -20.80 -64.46 -34.73
CA HIS A 454 -19.48 -63.83 -34.69
C HIS A 454 -18.58 -64.22 -35.88
N ILE A 455 -17.65 -63.32 -36.21
CA ILE A 455 -16.49 -63.57 -37.07
C ILE A 455 -15.24 -63.21 -36.26
N GLN A 456 -14.29 -64.14 -36.14
CA GLN A 456 -13.07 -63.98 -35.35
C GLN A 456 -11.82 -64.37 -36.15
N LEU A 457 -10.78 -63.53 -36.12
CA LEU A 457 -9.47 -63.76 -36.71
C LEU A 457 -8.39 -63.68 -35.60
N SER A 458 -7.79 -64.80 -35.23
CA SER A 458 -6.79 -64.87 -34.13
C SER A 458 -5.70 -65.94 -34.38
N GLY A 459 -5.26 -66.06 -35.63
CA GLY A 459 -4.35 -67.11 -36.13
C GLY A 459 -5.04 -68.14 -37.04
N SER A 460 -6.36 -68.28 -36.89
CA SER A 460 -7.29 -68.93 -37.81
C SER A 460 -8.53 -68.06 -38.00
N ALA A 461 -9.36 -68.36 -38.99
CA ALA A 461 -10.65 -67.71 -39.19
C ALA A 461 -11.78 -68.59 -38.63
N ASP A 462 -12.53 -68.09 -37.65
CA ASP A 462 -13.68 -68.75 -37.04
C ASP A 462 -14.96 -67.94 -37.30
N MET A 463 -16.03 -68.63 -37.69
CA MET A 463 -17.31 -68.02 -38.05
C MET A 463 -18.46 -68.85 -37.47
N LYS A 464 -19.34 -68.21 -36.70
CA LYS A 464 -20.51 -68.86 -36.08
C LYS A 464 -21.76 -68.01 -36.29
N GLY A 465 -22.87 -68.65 -36.63
CA GLY A 465 -24.18 -68.02 -36.76
C GLY A 465 -25.29 -69.06 -36.85
N SER A 466 -26.56 -68.62 -36.78
CA SER A 466 -27.73 -69.51 -36.93
C SER A 466 -27.80 -70.17 -38.32
N GLU A 467 -27.23 -69.52 -39.33
CA GLU A 467 -27.07 -70.03 -40.69
C GLU A 467 -25.76 -69.45 -41.25
N VAL A 468 -24.82 -70.32 -41.67
CA VAL A 468 -23.55 -69.92 -42.30
C VAL A 468 -23.53 -70.49 -43.72
N LYS A 469 -23.63 -69.63 -44.73
CA LYS A 469 -23.54 -70.04 -46.14
C LYS A 469 -22.10 -69.86 -46.62
N SER A 470 -21.39 -70.98 -46.78
CA SER A 470 -20.10 -71.02 -47.45
C SER A 470 -20.35 -71.52 -48.88
N ASN A 471 -19.99 -70.71 -49.88
CA ASN A 471 -19.99 -71.15 -51.28
C ASN A 471 -18.62 -71.68 -51.67
#